data_AF-A0A965UVM9-F1
#
_entry.id   AF-A0A965UVM9-F1
#
_cell.length_a   1.000
_cell.length_b   1.000
_cell.length_c   1.000
_cell.angle_alpha   90.00
_cell.angle_beta   90.00
_cell.angle_gamma   90.00
#
_symmetry.space_group_name_H-M   'P 1'
#
loop_
_entity.id
_entity.type
_entity.pdbx_description
1 polymer ?
#
loop_
_entity_poly.entity_id
_entity_poly.type
_entity_poly.pdbx_seq_one_letter_code
_entity_poly.pdbx_strand_id
1 'polypeptide(L)'
;MKLSNRQIGAVGVARVAGALLRNGYSVLAPIEDYAGYDLVAEKYGKFHRIQVKTSEKQDPQRNRYGFVTSAGASNKSIYNKSMVDYIVCWAMDA
;
A
#
# COMPACT_ATOMS: atom_id res chain seq x y z
N MET A 1 17.78 -12.22 -8.50
CA MET A 1 18.13 -10.97 -7.77
C MET A 1 17.14 -10.82 -6.62
N LYS A 2 17.60 -10.63 -5.38
CA LYS A 2 16.70 -10.45 -4.21
C LYS A 2 16.30 -8.98 -4.13
N LEU A 3 14.98 -8.69 -4.12
CA LEU A 3 14.49 -7.31 -3.97
C LEU A 3 14.70 -6.84 -2.53
N SER A 4 14.99 -5.55 -2.36
CA SER A 4 14.93 -4.88 -1.06
C SER A 4 13.48 -4.65 -0.63
N ASN A 5 13.25 -4.46 0.67
CA ASN A 5 11.90 -4.18 1.21
C ASN A 5 11.24 -2.95 0.54
N ARG A 6 12.03 -1.92 0.21
CA ARG A 6 11.54 -0.73 -0.50
C ARG A 6 11.09 -1.06 -1.93
N GLN A 7 11.84 -1.91 -2.63
CA GLN A 7 11.46 -2.36 -3.97
C GLN A 7 10.22 -3.26 -3.93
N ILE A 8 10.10 -4.14 -2.94
CA ILE A 8 8.89 -4.97 -2.75
C ILE A 8 7.66 -4.08 -2.52
N GLY A 9 7.77 -3.07 -1.66
CA GLY A 9 6.70 -2.08 -1.46
C GLY A 9 6.34 -1.33 -2.73
N ALA A 10 7.35 -0.85 -3.49
CA ALA A 10 7.14 -0.15 -4.75
C ALA A 10 6.40 -1.02 -5.79
N VAL A 11 6.68 -2.32 -5.85
CA VAL A 11 5.94 -3.26 -6.71
C VAL A 11 4.46 -3.31 -6.32
N GLY A 12 4.15 -3.42 -5.04
CA GLY A 12 2.76 -3.40 -4.58
C GLY A 12 2.05 -2.10 -4.92
N VAL A 13 2.71 -0.96 -4.69
CA VAL A 13 2.17 0.37 -5.05
C VAL A 13 1.87 0.45 -6.54
N ALA A 14 2.80 0.02 -7.40
CA ALA A 14 2.59 0.00 -8.85
C ALA A 14 1.43 -0.92 -9.27
N ARG A 15 1.28 -2.10 -8.65
CA ARG A 15 0.16 -3.03 -8.92
C ARG A 15 -1.18 -2.42 -8.53
N VAL A 16 -1.26 -1.79 -7.37
CA VAL A 16 -2.47 -1.11 -6.89
C VAL A 16 -2.83 0.07 -7.79
N ALA A 17 -1.85 0.91 -8.15
CA ALA A 17 -2.04 2.00 -9.10
C ALA A 17 -2.58 1.50 -10.45
N GLY A 18 -1.99 0.44 -11.00
CA GLY A 18 -2.48 -0.17 -12.23
C GLY A 18 -3.91 -0.71 -12.12
N ALA A 19 -4.28 -1.30 -10.98
CA ALA A 19 -5.66 -1.74 -10.75
C ALA A 19 -6.64 -0.58 -10.68
N LEU A 20 -6.29 0.52 -9.99
CA LEU A 20 -7.10 1.72 -9.91
C LEU A 20 -7.31 2.37 -11.28
N LEU A 21 -6.24 2.52 -12.06
CA LEU A 21 -6.30 3.05 -13.43
C LEU A 21 -7.23 2.22 -14.32
N ARG A 22 -7.12 0.88 -14.27
CA ARG A 22 -8.03 -0.01 -15.03
C ARG A 22 -9.51 0.12 -14.64
N ASN A 23 -9.78 0.57 -13.41
CA ASN A 23 -11.14 0.80 -12.91
C ASN A 23 -11.61 2.26 -13.09
N GLY A 24 -10.87 3.06 -13.88
CA GLY A 24 -11.25 4.43 -14.23
C GLY A 24 -11.05 5.44 -13.11
N TYR A 25 -10.10 5.20 -12.20
CA TYR A 25 -9.66 6.20 -11.23
C TYR A 25 -8.47 6.98 -11.80
N SER A 26 -8.42 8.28 -11.52
CA SER A 26 -7.18 9.04 -11.61
C SER A 26 -6.29 8.67 -10.42
N VAL A 27 -5.00 8.46 -10.63
CA VAL A 27 -4.06 8.08 -9.55
C VAL A 27 -3.03 9.19 -9.37
N LEU A 28 -2.93 9.70 -8.14
CA LEU A 28 -1.93 10.69 -7.75
C LEU A 28 -0.94 10.02 -6.80
N ALA A 29 0.35 10.19 -7.08
CA ALA A 29 1.43 9.76 -6.21
C ALA A 29 2.05 11.00 -5.54
N PRO A 30 2.21 11.03 -4.21
CA PRO A 30 2.98 12.06 -3.54
C PRO A 30 4.39 12.14 -4.12
N ILE A 31 4.93 13.35 -4.29
CA ILE A 31 6.32 13.55 -4.70
C ILE A 31 7.28 13.15 -3.59
N GLU A 32 6.85 13.29 -2.33
CA GLU A 32 7.66 12.99 -1.13
C GLU A 32 7.08 11.85 -0.29
N ASP A 33 7.97 11.09 0.35
CA ASP A 33 7.62 9.95 1.22
C ASP A 33 7.02 10.37 2.59
N TYR A 34 6.91 11.67 2.89
CA TYR A 34 6.44 12.17 4.19
C TYR A 34 4.92 12.28 4.31
N ALA A 35 4.16 11.97 3.25
CA ALA A 35 2.71 12.16 3.21
C ALA A 35 1.93 11.17 4.12
N GLY A 36 2.55 10.05 4.52
CA GLY A 36 1.91 9.04 5.38
C GLY A 36 0.91 8.11 4.67
N TYR A 37 0.84 8.18 3.34
CA TYR A 37 0.10 7.30 2.44
C TYR A 37 0.89 7.16 1.12
N ASP A 38 0.61 6.13 0.34
CA ASP A 38 1.36 5.83 -0.88
C ASP A 38 0.70 6.41 -2.15
N LEU A 39 -0.65 6.45 -2.19
CA LEU A 39 -1.42 6.89 -3.37
C LEU A 39 -2.66 7.68 -2.96
N VAL A 40 -3.17 8.51 -3.88
CA VAL A 40 -4.55 9.01 -3.85
C VAL A 40 -5.28 8.51 -5.09
N ALA A 41 -6.44 7.89 -4.90
CA ALA A 41 -7.35 7.54 -5.98
C ALA A 41 -8.46 8.59 -6.06
N GLU A 42 -8.64 9.18 -7.24
CA GLU A 42 -9.73 10.11 -7.52
C GLU A 42 -10.71 9.50 -8.50
N LYS A 43 -12.01 9.66 -8.22
CA LYS A 43 -13.09 9.37 -9.17
C LYS A 43 -14.31 10.23 -8.87
N TYR A 44 -14.84 10.89 -9.89
CA TYR A 44 -16.01 11.77 -9.79
C TYR A 44 -15.86 12.88 -8.73
N GLY A 45 -14.67 13.47 -8.63
CA GLY A 45 -14.34 14.55 -7.69
C GLY A 45 -14.12 14.08 -6.25
N LYS A 46 -14.14 12.78 -5.98
CA LYS A 46 -13.86 12.21 -4.65
C LYS A 46 -12.44 11.68 -4.57
N PHE A 47 -11.71 12.08 -3.55
CA PHE A 47 -10.32 11.71 -3.30
C PHE A 47 -10.21 10.73 -2.14
N HIS A 48 -9.44 9.67 -2.33
CA HIS A 48 -9.23 8.61 -1.34
C HIS A 48 -7.74 8.34 -1.16
N ARG A 49 -7.21 8.60 0.04
CA ARG A 49 -5.82 8.34 0.41
C ARG A 49 -5.64 6.87 0.75
N ILE A 50 -4.65 6.24 0.13
CA ILE A 50 -4.43 4.80 0.18
C ILE A 50 -3.02 4.54 0.68
N GLN A 51 -2.91 3.74 1.73
CA GLN A 51 -1.66 3.09 2.12
C GLN A 51 -1.64 1.67 1.57
N VAL A 52 -0.58 1.31 0.88
CA VAL A 52 -0.31 -0.04 0.39
C VAL A 52 0.64 -0.75 1.36
N LYS A 53 0.35 -2.01 1.64
CA LYS A 53 1.26 -2.93 2.35
C LYS A 53 1.46 -4.17 1.52
N THR A 54 2.71 -4.58 1.35
CA THR A 54 3.07 -5.68 0.45
C THR A 54 3.74 -6.80 1.21
N SER A 55 3.35 -8.04 0.91
CA SER A 55 3.94 -9.25 1.47
C SER A 55 4.32 -10.20 0.34
N GLU A 56 5.60 -10.57 0.27
CA GLU A 56 6.13 -11.48 -0.75
C GLU A 56 6.06 -12.96 -0.37
N LYS A 57 5.75 -13.27 0.89
CA LYS A 57 5.85 -14.62 1.43
C LYS A 57 4.61 -14.97 2.21
N GLN A 58 4.02 -16.09 1.82
CA GLN A 58 3.04 -16.76 2.63
C GLN A 58 3.68 -17.25 3.92
N ASP A 59 2.90 -17.28 5.00
CA ASP A 59 3.29 -17.95 6.24
C ASP A 59 3.59 -19.43 5.93
N PRO A 60 4.81 -19.94 6.17
CA PRO A 60 5.17 -21.30 5.76
C PRO A 60 4.41 -22.38 6.54
N GLN A 61 3.76 -22.01 7.65
CA GLN A 61 3.02 -22.94 8.50
C GLN A 61 1.50 -22.78 8.37
N ARG A 62 1.02 -21.75 7.67
CA ARG A 62 -0.41 -21.39 7.64
C ARG A 62 -0.79 -20.82 6.26
N ASN A 63 -1.99 -21.13 5.78
CA ASN A 63 -2.48 -20.61 4.50
C ASN A 63 -2.89 -19.11 4.60
N ARG A 64 -1.95 -18.21 4.90
CA ARG A 64 -2.19 -16.77 5.09
C ARG A 64 -0.96 -15.92 4.76
N TYR A 65 -1.21 -14.64 4.47
CA TYR A 65 -0.17 -13.60 4.37
C TYR A 65 -0.19 -12.69 5.61
N GLY A 66 1.00 -12.31 6.07
CA GLY A 66 1.17 -11.35 7.16
C GLY A 66 1.36 -9.93 6.63
N PHE A 67 0.62 -8.97 7.18
CA PHE A 67 0.76 -7.54 6.90
C PHE A 67 0.88 -6.78 8.22
N VAL A 68 1.80 -5.80 8.25
CA VAL A 68 1.94 -4.89 9.39
C VAL A 68 1.31 -3.56 9.03
N THR A 69 0.23 -3.22 9.74
CA THR A 69 -0.56 -1.99 9.55
C THR A 69 -0.18 -0.88 10.54
N SER A 70 0.97 -0.98 11.19
CA SER A 70 1.51 0.12 12.01
C SER A 70 2.49 0.99 11.21
N ALA A 71 2.51 2.28 11.49
CA ALA A 71 3.56 3.19 11.03
C ALA A 71 4.65 3.31 12.12
N GLY A 72 5.93 3.31 11.70
CA GLY A 72 7.08 3.46 12.59
C GLY A 72 7.65 2.16 13.21
N ALA A 73 8.94 2.20 13.57
CA ALA A 73 9.69 1.05 14.09
C ALA A 73 9.82 1.01 15.62
N SER A 74 9.78 2.17 16.29
CA SER A 74 10.01 2.30 17.74
C SER A 74 8.73 2.43 18.56
N ASN A 75 7.68 3.05 18.02
CA ASN A 75 6.32 3.06 18.57
C ASN A 75 5.34 2.81 17.43
N LYS A 76 4.58 1.73 17.50
CA LYS A 76 3.59 1.38 16.48
C LYS A 76 2.44 2.39 16.52
N SER A 77 2.43 3.37 15.64
CA SER A 77 1.27 4.25 15.48
C SER A 77 0.25 3.57 14.57
N ILE A 78 -1.00 3.61 15.00
CA ILE A 78 -2.13 3.04 14.25
C ILE A 78 -2.56 4.08 13.21
N TYR A 79 -2.71 3.65 11.94
CA TYR A 79 -3.32 4.51 10.93
C TYR A 79 -4.73 4.91 11.37
N ASN A 80 -5.02 6.21 11.31
CA ASN A 80 -6.35 6.72 11.58
C ASN A 80 -6.94 7.36 10.31
N LYS A 81 -8.25 7.62 10.32
CA LYS A 81 -8.97 8.21 9.17
C LYS A 81 -8.47 9.59 8.75
N SER A 82 -7.80 10.33 9.63
CA SER A 82 -7.19 11.62 9.24
C SER A 82 -5.91 11.44 8.43
N MET A 83 -5.31 10.25 8.41
CA MET A 83 -4.08 9.94 7.68
C MET A 83 -4.36 9.17 6.39
N VAL A 84 -5.18 8.12 6.49
CA VAL A 84 -5.41 7.15 5.42
C VAL A 84 -6.89 6.79 5.38
N ASP A 85 -7.47 6.74 4.19
CA ASP A 85 -8.87 6.33 4.00
C ASP A 85 -8.98 4.81 3.78
N TYR A 86 -8.01 4.22 3.07
CA TYR A 86 -7.94 2.78 2.82
C TYR A 86 -6.53 2.21 3.00
N ILE A 87 -6.45 1.02 3.60
CA ILE A 87 -5.24 0.19 3.56
C ILE A 87 -5.46 -0.94 2.57
N VAL A 88 -4.61 -1.03 1.56
CA VAL A 88 -4.62 -2.10 0.56
C VAL A 88 -3.47 -3.06 0.84
N CYS A 89 -3.81 -4.31 1.16
CA CYS A 89 -2.85 -5.38 1.38
C CYS A 89 -2.66 -6.16 0.07
N TRP A 90 -1.45 -6.08 -0.50
CA TRP A 90 -1.07 -6.80 -1.71
C TRP A 90 -0.20 -8.01 -1.33
N ALA A 91 -0.75 -9.21 -1.45
CA ALA A 91 0.02 -10.45 -1.42
C ALA A 91 0.62 -10.68 -2.80
N MET A 92 1.94 -10.76 -2.88
CA MET A 92 2.63 -11.16 -4.10
C MET A 92 2.71 -12.69 -4.11
N ASP A 93 1.76 -13.34 -4.78
CA ASP A 93 1.95 -14.72 -5.21
C ASP A 93 3.03 -14.74 -6.32
N ALA A 94 3.87 -15.77 -6.29
CA ALA A 94 4.93 -16.01 -7.27
C ALA A 94 4.37 -16.51 -8.61
#